data_AF-A0A3A5IHR7-F1
#
_entry.id   AF-A0A3A5IHR7-F1
#
_cell.length_a   1.000
_cell.length_b   1.000
_cell.length_c   1.000
_cell.angle_alpha   90.00
_cell.angle_beta   90.00
_cell.angle_gamma   90.00
#
_symmetry.space_group_name_H-M   'P 1'
#
loop_
_entity.id
_entity.type
_entity.pdbx_description
1 polymer ?
#
loop_
_entity_poly.entity_id
_entity_poly.type
_entity_poly.pdbx_seq_one_letter_code
_entity_poly.pdbx_strand_id
1 'polypeptide(L)'
;MRHKDIPDKLSPPEHFMEIENYDVRLAVLKMDDFLETLGDASMSLLYSDKAEHENAEQQELNIIRRVHIRHALIDFNNCFDILLQIPWFYYRAWNEFNKGYSLYKPRRDGNLKQVIRNTDGWVETAEGNCIYARVREFLESRSEQEIIDFKDKLETFNTTFRFNKNKKVVTREIVNQIKHKNSLKIAEMIPAYNVNFEINGVNTNLEKLKESNLYLEIKREFYEEDTKQNLGEIILNFKDGLAIDINYNSGEKFRAQDYLKSELVYTFDELYDELVDYKDAIIDLYYELYDLIEPNLVLNPAFNGTVNKGASKSINLDKYFKA
;
A
#
# COMPACT_ATOMS: atom_id res chain seq x y z
N MET A 1 -9.96 19.19 -3.08
CA MET A 1 -10.92 18.27 -2.45
C MET A 1 -10.71 18.33 -0.94
N ARG A 2 -11.76 18.20 -0.11
CA ARG A 2 -11.57 18.02 1.33
C ARG A 2 -11.39 16.52 1.59
N HIS A 3 -10.17 16.12 1.95
CA HIS A 3 -9.88 14.77 2.43
C HIS A 3 -10.59 14.52 3.76
N LYS A 4 -10.90 13.26 4.10
CA LYS A 4 -11.45 12.97 5.42
C LYS A 4 -10.43 13.27 6.51
N ASP A 5 -10.92 13.83 7.62
CA ASP A 5 -10.13 14.03 8.82
C ASP A 5 -9.83 12.67 9.46
N ILE A 6 -8.64 12.58 10.05
CA ILE A 6 -8.23 11.38 10.79
C ILE A 6 -9.08 11.29 12.05
N PRO A 7 -9.64 10.11 12.40
CA PRO A 7 -10.40 9.95 13.63
C PRO A 7 -9.59 10.31 14.87
N ASP A 8 -10.26 10.86 15.88
CA ASP A 8 -9.66 11.14 17.18
C ASP A 8 -9.25 9.83 17.87
N LYS A 9 -8.08 9.84 18.54
CA LYS A 9 -7.66 8.72 19.39
C LYS A 9 -8.63 8.51 20.55
N LEU A 10 -8.75 7.25 20.94
CA LEU A 10 -9.46 6.88 22.16
C LEU A 10 -8.63 7.26 23.40
N SER A 11 -9.24 7.08 24.57
CA SER A 11 -8.44 7.12 25.80
C SER A 11 -7.43 5.98 25.82
N PRO A 12 -6.33 6.07 26.59
CA PRO A 12 -5.40 4.96 26.71
C PRO A 12 -6.09 3.66 27.14
N PRO A 13 -5.62 2.47 26.71
CA PRO A 13 -6.24 1.19 27.00
C PRO A 13 -6.56 0.94 28.49
N GLU A 14 -5.76 1.48 29.42
CA GLU A 14 -5.95 1.33 30.87
C GLU A 14 -7.28 1.90 31.36
N HIS A 15 -7.81 2.91 30.64
CA HIS A 15 -9.05 3.59 30.96
C HIS A 15 -10.28 2.72 30.69
N PHE A 16 -10.14 1.62 29.95
CA PHE A 16 -11.25 0.73 29.62
C PHE A 16 -11.29 -0.49 30.52
N MET A 17 -12.50 -0.96 30.80
CA MET A 17 -12.76 -2.17 31.55
C MET A 17 -12.60 -3.39 30.63
N GLU A 18 -11.96 -4.44 31.14
CA GLU A 18 -11.97 -5.72 30.43
C GLU A 18 -13.33 -6.39 30.62
N ILE A 19 -13.93 -6.88 29.55
CA ILE A 19 -15.21 -7.59 29.58
C ILE A 19 -14.93 -9.09 29.40
N GLU A 20 -15.63 -9.93 30.16
CA GLU A 20 -15.51 -11.38 30.01
C GLU A 20 -15.78 -11.78 28.55
N ASN A 21 -14.93 -12.66 28.01
CA ASN A 21 -14.92 -13.12 26.61
C ASN A 21 -14.47 -12.13 25.54
N TYR A 22 -14.17 -10.87 25.89
CA TYR A 22 -13.60 -9.89 24.96
C TYR A 22 -12.20 -9.47 25.42
N ASP A 23 -11.30 -9.16 24.49
CA ASP A 23 -10.02 -8.52 24.81
C ASP A 23 -10.09 -7.01 24.49
N VAL A 24 -10.86 -6.28 25.30
CA VAL A 24 -11.20 -4.86 25.06
C VAL A 24 -9.97 -3.98 25.01
N ARG A 25 -9.07 -4.12 25.99
CA ARG A 25 -7.87 -3.25 26.07
C ARG A 25 -6.91 -3.49 24.90
N LEU A 26 -6.78 -4.74 24.47
CA LEU A 26 -5.96 -5.06 23.29
C LEU A 26 -6.59 -4.51 22.01
N ALA A 27 -7.92 -4.58 21.88
CA ALA A 27 -8.62 -3.98 20.76
C ALA A 27 -8.42 -2.45 20.71
N VAL A 28 -8.55 -1.76 21.84
CA VAL A 28 -8.29 -0.31 21.94
C VAL A 28 -6.84 0.01 21.59
N LEU A 29 -5.87 -0.77 22.10
CA LEU A 29 -4.46 -0.61 21.72
C LEU A 29 -4.28 -0.73 20.20
N LYS A 30 -4.96 -1.70 19.55
CA LYS A 30 -4.90 -1.85 18.08
C LYS A 30 -5.63 -0.74 17.32
N MET A 31 -6.67 -0.15 17.88
CA MET A 31 -7.28 1.06 17.33
C MET A 31 -6.31 2.23 17.39
N ASP A 32 -5.60 2.41 18.50
CA ASP A 32 -4.58 3.46 18.63
C ASP A 32 -3.39 3.23 17.67
N ASP A 33 -2.87 2.00 17.59
CA ASP A 33 -1.82 1.61 16.63
C ASP A 33 -2.26 1.91 15.18
N PHE A 34 -3.53 1.64 14.85
CA PHE A 34 -4.11 1.94 13.54
C PHE A 34 -4.15 3.45 13.28
N LEU A 35 -4.63 4.25 14.23
CA LEU A 35 -4.74 5.70 14.07
C LEU A 35 -3.38 6.39 14.02
N GLU A 36 -2.37 5.88 14.74
CA GLU A 36 -0.98 6.33 14.62
C GLU A 36 -0.43 6.08 13.22
N THR A 37 -0.57 4.85 12.73
CA THR A 37 -0.11 4.47 11.39
C THR A 37 -0.84 5.27 10.31
N LEU A 38 -2.15 5.49 10.47
CA LEU A 38 -2.96 6.32 9.56
C LEU A 38 -2.54 7.78 9.61
N GLY A 39 -2.16 8.29 10.78
CA GLY A 39 -1.55 9.59 11.01
C GLY A 39 -0.29 9.77 10.18
N ASP A 40 0.67 8.88 10.35
CA ASP A 40 1.97 8.92 9.65
C ASP A 40 1.80 8.77 8.13
N ALA A 41 0.91 7.87 7.69
CA ALA A 41 0.57 7.69 6.28
C ALA A 41 -0.07 8.95 5.68
N SER A 42 -1.00 9.57 6.40
CA SER A 42 -1.70 10.79 5.97
C SER A 42 -0.77 12.01 5.92
N MET A 43 0.14 12.13 6.89
CA MET A 43 1.17 13.18 6.89
C MET A 43 2.12 13.00 5.71
N SER A 44 2.54 11.77 5.44
CA SER A 44 3.36 11.46 4.27
C SER A 44 2.61 11.77 2.97
N LEU A 45 1.33 11.43 2.88
CA LEU A 45 0.51 11.76 1.71
C LEU A 45 0.41 13.27 1.51
N LEU A 46 0.12 14.04 2.57
CA LEU A 46 0.04 15.50 2.52
C LEU A 46 1.31 16.11 1.93
N TYR A 47 2.48 15.79 2.49
CA TYR A 47 3.77 16.32 2.00
C TYR A 47 4.22 15.73 0.66
N SER A 48 3.46 14.81 0.06
CA SER A 48 3.68 14.39 -1.32
C SER A 48 2.88 15.18 -2.35
N ASP A 49 1.94 16.03 -1.91
CA ASP A 49 1.25 16.96 -2.80
C ASP A 49 2.24 18.05 -3.25
N LYS A 50 2.24 18.34 -4.55
CA LYS A 50 3.03 19.43 -5.12
C LYS A 50 2.63 20.80 -4.58
N ALA A 51 1.37 20.96 -4.16
CA ALA A 51 0.86 22.20 -3.58
C ALA A 51 1.54 22.55 -2.25
N GLU A 52 2.09 21.57 -1.52
CA GLU A 52 2.80 21.82 -0.26
C GLU A 52 4.21 22.40 -0.46
N HIS A 53 4.70 22.46 -1.70
CA HIS A 53 6.09 22.79 -2.06
C HIS A 53 6.18 23.83 -3.19
N GLU A 54 5.43 24.92 -3.09
CA GLU A 54 5.30 25.93 -4.16
C GLU A 54 6.63 26.55 -4.63
N ASN A 55 7.67 26.54 -3.78
CA ASN A 55 8.97 27.14 -4.06
C ASN A 55 10.07 26.12 -4.43
N ALA A 56 9.78 24.82 -4.43
CA ALA A 56 10.78 23.79 -4.70
C ALA A 56 11.09 23.67 -6.20
N GLU A 57 12.36 23.49 -6.55
CA GLU A 57 12.74 23.17 -7.93
C GLU A 57 12.17 21.80 -8.33
N GLN A 58 11.84 21.60 -9.62
CA GLN A 58 11.15 20.38 -10.08
C GLN A 58 11.89 19.07 -9.72
N GLN A 59 13.23 19.07 -9.76
CA GLN A 59 14.01 17.89 -9.42
C GLN A 59 13.94 17.58 -7.91
N GLU A 60 14.04 18.61 -7.06
CA GLU A 60 13.90 18.49 -5.62
C GLU A 60 12.48 18.04 -5.26
N LEU A 61 11.46 18.68 -5.85
CA LEU A 61 10.07 18.31 -5.72
C LEU A 61 9.83 16.83 -6.05
N ASN A 62 10.37 16.34 -7.17
CA ASN A 62 10.23 14.93 -7.55
C ASN A 62 10.87 13.98 -6.52
N ILE A 63 12.01 14.36 -5.92
CA ILE A 63 12.65 13.56 -4.86
C ILE A 63 11.78 13.53 -3.62
N ILE A 64 11.32 14.70 -3.15
CA ILE A 64 10.45 14.86 -1.98
C ILE A 64 9.18 14.01 -2.14
N ARG A 65 8.46 14.20 -3.26
CA ARG A 65 7.22 13.48 -3.55
C ARG A 65 7.43 11.96 -3.59
N ARG A 66 8.54 11.47 -4.17
CA ARG A 66 8.84 10.03 -4.21
C ARG A 66 9.08 9.44 -2.83
N VAL A 67 9.83 10.13 -1.96
CA VAL A 67 10.10 9.67 -0.59
C VAL A 67 8.79 9.57 0.19
N HIS A 68 7.99 10.62 0.14
CA HIS A 68 6.73 10.71 0.88
C HIS A 68 5.66 9.72 0.36
N ILE A 69 5.47 9.58 -0.95
CA ILE A 69 4.56 8.56 -1.53
C ILE A 69 5.02 7.15 -1.15
N ARG A 70 6.34 6.88 -1.16
CA ARG A 70 6.85 5.55 -0.77
C ARG A 70 6.49 5.23 0.68
N HIS A 71 6.61 6.18 1.60
CA HIS A 71 6.21 5.97 3.00
C HIS A 71 4.70 5.80 3.12
N ALA A 72 3.92 6.70 2.53
CA ALA A 72 2.45 6.59 2.51
C ALA A 72 1.97 5.23 2.00
N LEU A 73 2.52 4.72 0.89
CA LEU A 73 2.19 3.39 0.34
C LEU A 73 2.40 2.26 1.36
N ILE A 74 3.54 2.26 2.04
CA ILE A 74 3.90 1.23 3.02
C ILE A 74 2.96 1.30 4.23
N ASP A 75 2.77 2.51 4.77
CA ASP A 75 2.01 2.72 5.99
C ASP A 75 0.50 2.51 5.76
N PHE A 76 -0.06 2.95 4.63
CA PHE A 76 -1.45 2.62 4.27
C PHE A 76 -1.66 1.12 4.07
N ASN A 77 -0.71 0.41 3.47
CA ASN A 77 -0.82 -1.05 3.38
C ASN A 77 -0.79 -1.70 4.79
N ASN A 78 0.03 -1.17 5.71
CA ASN A 78 0.09 -1.64 7.09
C ASN A 78 -1.18 -1.32 7.88
N CYS A 79 -1.82 -0.18 7.63
CA CYS A 79 -3.09 0.20 8.27
C CYS A 79 -4.14 -0.90 8.11
N PHE A 80 -4.26 -1.52 6.93
CA PHE A 80 -5.22 -2.61 6.74
C PHE A 80 -4.87 -3.84 7.58
N ASP A 81 -3.59 -4.21 7.66
CA ASP A 81 -3.16 -5.38 8.43
C ASP A 81 -3.35 -5.14 9.95
N ILE A 82 -3.20 -3.91 10.44
CA ILE A 82 -3.51 -3.51 11.83
C ILE A 82 -5.03 -3.48 12.07
N LEU A 83 -5.81 -2.93 11.13
CA LEU A 83 -7.27 -2.88 11.22
C LEU A 83 -7.89 -4.28 11.40
N LEU A 84 -7.32 -5.30 10.75
CA LEU A 84 -7.71 -6.70 10.95
C LEU A 84 -7.44 -7.22 12.37
N GLN A 85 -6.43 -6.68 13.07
CA GLN A 85 -6.08 -7.13 14.42
C GLN A 85 -7.10 -6.67 15.46
N ILE A 86 -7.81 -5.56 15.21
CA ILE A 86 -8.82 -5.03 16.12
C ILE A 86 -9.95 -6.06 16.39
N PRO A 87 -10.72 -6.56 15.39
CA PRO A 87 -11.73 -7.59 15.64
C PRO A 87 -11.10 -8.94 16.02
N TRP A 88 -9.86 -9.20 15.57
CA TRP A 88 -9.13 -10.41 15.90
C TRP A 88 -8.88 -10.56 17.40
N PHE A 89 -8.49 -9.46 18.06
CA PHE A 89 -8.34 -9.42 19.52
C PHE A 89 -9.67 -9.22 20.22
N TYR A 90 -10.46 -8.24 19.80
CA TYR A 90 -11.72 -7.90 20.47
C TYR A 90 -12.60 -9.14 20.70
N TYR A 91 -12.86 -9.92 19.65
CA TYR A 91 -13.68 -11.13 19.73
C TYR A 91 -12.90 -12.41 20.10
N ARG A 92 -11.60 -12.32 20.38
CA ARG A 92 -10.69 -13.47 20.53
C ARG A 92 -10.79 -14.46 19.37
N ALA A 93 -10.92 -13.95 18.14
CA ALA A 93 -11.14 -14.74 16.94
C ALA A 93 -10.06 -15.82 16.72
N TRP A 94 -8.83 -15.56 17.18
CA TRP A 94 -7.74 -16.53 17.18
C TRP A 94 -8.09 -17.85 17.87
N ASN A 95 -8.96 -17.83 18.87
CA ASN A 95 -9.29 -19.00 19.66
C ASN A 95 -10.08 -20.03 18.85
N GLU A 96 -10.91 -19.59 17.89
CA GLU A 96 -11.69 -20.49 17.03
C GLU A 96 -10.82 -21.36 16.12
N PHE A 97 -9.57 -20.95 15.90
CA PHE A 97 -8.58 -21.67 15.11
C PHE A 97 -7.65 -22.55 15.96
N ASN A 98 -7.79 -22.55 17.29
CA ASN A 98 -7.06 -23.47 18.15
C ASN A 98 -7.64 -24.90 18.06
N LYS A 99 -6.82 -25.91 18.35
CA LYS A 99 -7.27 -27.32 18.34
C LYS A 99 -8.46 -27.50 19.28
N GLY A 100 -9.54 -28.09 18.76
CA GLY A 100 -10.76 -28.35 19.52
C GLY A 100 -11.86 -27.30 19.32
N TYR A 101 -11.59 -26.21 18.59
CA TYR A 101 -12.58 -25.20 18.24
C TYR A 101 -13.11 -25.35 16.81
N SER A 102 -14.16 -24.59 16.51
CA SER A 102 -15.03 -24.78 15.35
C SER A 102 -14.33 -24.58 14.00
N LEU A 103 -13.37 -23.65 13.93
CA LEU A 103 -12.66 -23.28 12.69
C LEU A 103 -11.27 -23.93 12.58
N TYR A 104 -10.94 -24.85 13.49
CA TYR A 104 -9.67 -25.57 13.44
C TYR A 104 -9.56 -26.47 12.20
N LYS A 105 -8.56 -26.19 11.37
CA LYS A 105 -8.20 -27.02 10.20
C LYS A 105 -6.78 -27.54 10.37
N PRO A 106 -6.57 -28.87 10.52
CA PRO A 106 -5.23 -29.44 10.59
C PRO A 106 -4.49 -29.23 9.26
N ARG A 107 -3.37 -28.50 9.27
CA ARG A 107 -2.50 -28.31 8.08
C ARG A 107 -1.53 -29.48 7.92
N ARG A 108 -1.15 -29.78 6.66
CA ARG A 108 -0.22 -30.86 6.30
C ARG A 108 1.26 -30.50 6.51
N ASP A 109 1.56 -29.22 6.67
CA ASP A 109 2.86 -28.58 6.51
C ASP A 109 3.41 -27.91 7.79
N GLY A 110 2.81 -28.18 8.95
CA GLY A 110 3.31 -27.73 10.26
C GLY A 110 2.32 -26.88 11.03
N ASN A 111 2.29 -27.09 12.34
CA ASN A 111 1.28 -26.59 13.26
C ASN A 111 1.06 -25.07 13.16
N LEU A 112 -0.21 -24.66 13.01
CA LEU A 112 -0.65 -23.40 13.57
C LEU A 112 -0.16 -23.36 15.02
N LYS A 113 0.64 -22.37 15.39
CA LYS A 113 1.00 -22.18 16.80
C LYS A 113 -0.29 -21.91 17.56
N GLN A 114 -0.63 -22.82 18.47
CA GLN A 114 -1.76 -22.62 19.36
C GLN A 114 -1.50 -21.37 20.19
N VAL A 115 -2.51 -20.52 20.27
CA VAL A 115 -2.48 -19.35 21.12
C VAL A 115 -3.05 -19.76 22.47
N ILE A 116 -2.22 -19.73 23.50
CA ILE A 116 -2.65 -19.95 24.88
C ILE A 116 -2.62 -18.59 25.57
N ARG A 117 -3.79 -18.05 25.90
CA ARG A 117 -3.90 -16.73 26.54
C ARG A 117 -3.13 -16.71 27.87
N ASN A 118 -2.56 -15.56 28.21
CA ASN A 118 -1.82 -15.31 29.45
C ASN A 118 -0.50 -16.10 29.60
N THR A 119 0.05 -16.65 28.52
CA THR A 119 1.44 -17.15 28.51
C THR A 119 2.38 -16.15 27.87
N ASP A 120 3.66 -16.15 28.22
CA ASP A 120 4.64 -15.27 27.59
C ASP A 120 4.60 -15.40 26.05
N GLY A 121 4.56 -14.27 25.34
CA GLY A 121 4.54 -14.24 23.87
C GLY A 121 3.18 -14.57 23.23
N TRP A 122 2.09 -14.68 23.99
CA TRP A 122 0.79 -15.09 23.45
C TRP A 122 0.20 -14.06 22.48
N VAL A 123 0.42 -12.76 22.74
CA VAL A 123 -0.08 -11.66 21.90
C VAL A 123 0.61 -11.69 20.54
N GLU A 124 1.94 -11.77 20.51
CA GLU A 124 2.75 -11.85 19.29
C GLU A 124 2.42 -13.11 18.48
N THR A 125 2.14 -14.22 19.18
CA THR A 125 1.67 -15.44 18.53
C THR A 125 0.29 -15.26 17.91
N ALA A 126 -0.62 -14.56 18.60
CA ALA A 126 -1.93 -14.22 18.07
C ALA A 126 -1.84 -13.27 16.87
N GLU A 127 -1.02 -12.22 16.93
CA GLU A 127 -0.75 -11.29 15.83
C GLU A 127 -0.19 -12.01 14.61
N GLY A 128 0.83 -12.86 14.80
CA GLY A 128 1.42 -13.65 13.72
C GLY A 128 0.44 -14.65 13.09
N ASN A 129 -0.64 -14.98 13.79
CA ASN A 129 -1.74 -15.79 13.28
C ASN A 129 -2.87 -14.98 12.63
N CYS A 130 -2.90 -13.66 12.79
CA CYS A 130 -3.90 -12.79 12.18
C CYS A 130 -3.67 -12.68 10.67
N ILE A 131 -4.59 -13.21 9.88
CA ILE A 131 -4.59 -13.04 8.42
C ILE A 131 -6.02 -12.80 7.94
N TYR A 132 -6.15 -12.02 6.86
CA TYR A 132 -7.43 -11.69 6.24
C TYR A 132 -8.37 -12.90 6.10
N ALA A 133 -7.87 -14.01 5.57
CA ALA A 133 -8.68 -15.20 5.33
C ALA A 133 -9.32 -15.76 6.63
N ARG A 134 -8.61 -15.68 7.76
CA ARG A 134 -9.11 -16.15 9.06
C ARG A 134 -10.07 -15.16 9.69
N VAL A 135 -9.75 -13.87 9.64
CA VAL A 135 -10.66 -12.83 10.13
C VAL A 135 -11.99 -12.93 9.37
N ARG A 136 -11.94 -13.04 8.04
CA ARG A 136 -13.13 -13.23 7.20
C ARG A 136 -13.91 -14.50 7.56
N GLU A 137 -13.23 -15.65 7.67
CA GLU A 137 -13.86 -16.92 8.05
C GLU A 137 -14.49 -16.86 9.45
N PHE A 138 -13.85 -16.15 10.39
CA PHE A 138 -14.41 -15.90 11.71
C PHE A 138 -15.68 -15.04 11.64
N LEU A 139 -15.64 -13.91 10.95
CA LEU A 139 -16.80 -13.01 10.83
C LEU A 139 -17.97 -13.71 10.10
N GLU A 140 -17.68 -14.51 9.07
CA GLU A 140 -18.67 -15.32 8.34
C GLU A 140 -19.33 -16.39 9.22
N SER A 141 -18.64 -16.87 10.27
CA SER A 141 -19.21 -17.83 11.23
C SER A 141 -20.16 -17.22 12.25
N ARG A 142 -20.26 -15.88 12.32
CA ARG A 142 -21.12 -15.17 13.27
C ARG A 142 -22.56 -15.07 12.75
N SER A 143 -23.50 -14.91 13.67
CA SER A 143 -24.94 -14.83 13.38
C SER A 143 -25.47 -13.40 13.37
N GLU A 144 -24.71 -12.48 13.96
CA GLU A 144 -25.05 -11.08 14.15
C GLU A 144 -24.93 -10.33 12.82
N GLN A 145 -26.03 -9.73 12.37
CA GLN A 145 -26.10 -9.09 11.05
C GLN A 145 -25.05 -7.97 10.87
N GLU A 146 -24.82 -7.17 11.90
CA GLU A 146 -23.85 -6.07 11.85
C GLU A 146 -22.41 -6.57 11.61
N ILE A 147 -22.06 -7.75 12.17
CA ILE A 147 -20.76 -8.39 11.93
C ILE A 147 -20.66 -8.90 10.49
N ILE A 148 -21.74 -9.47 9.95
CA ILE A 148 -21.80 -9.95 8.57
C ILE A 148 -21.69 -8.76 7.60
N ASP A 149 -22.38 -7.65 7.88
CA ASP A 149 -22.32 -6.42 7.08
C ASP A 149 -20.90 -5.85 7.06
N PHE A 150 -20.22 -5.83 8.21
CA PHE A 150 -18.81 -5.44 8.27
C PHE A 150 -17.91 -6.38 7.47
N LYS A 151 -18.14 -7.70 7.50
CA LYS A 151 -17.41 -8.66 6.66
C LYS A 151 -17.56 -8.34 5.17
N ASP A 152 -18.76 -7.97 4.73
CA ASP A 152 -19.01 -7.59 3.32
C ASP A 152 -18.30 -6.27 2.94
N LYS A 153 -18.29 -5.29 3.85
CA LYS A 153 -17.51 -4.04 3.67
C LYS A 153 -16.00 -4.32 3.61
N LEU A 154 -15.51 -5.21 4.47
CA LEU A 154 -14.12 -5.66 4.49
C LEU A 154 -13.74 -6.39 3.18
N GLU A 155 -14.61 -7.24 2.65
CA GLU A 155 -14.43 -7.91 1.35
C GLU A 155 -14.42 -6.93 0.18
N THR A 156 -15.33 -5.95 0.21
CA THR A 156 -15.41 -4.88 -0.79
C THR A 156 -14.14 -4.04 -0.79
N PHE A 157 -13.64 -3.66 0.40
CA PHE A 157 -12.38 -2.95 0.51
C PHE A 157 -11.22 -3.77 -0.05
N ASN A 158 -11.11 -5.04 0.36
CA ASN A 158 -10.02 -5.92 -0.05
C ASN A 158 -10.01 -6.16 -1.58
N THR A 159 -11.18 -6.29 -2.21
CA THR A 159 -11.28 -6.48 -3.67
C THR A 159 -11.11 -5.17 -4.45
N THR A 160 -11.51 -4.02 -3.90
CA THR A 160 -11.41 -2.72 -4.57
C THR A 160 -10.00 -2.12 -4.51
N PHE A 161 -9.34 -2.22 -3.35
CA PHE A 161 -8.09 -1.47 -3.05
C PHE A 161 -6.85 -2.35 -2.89
N ARG A 162 -7.00 -3.67 -2.65
CA ARG A 162 -5.85 -4.56 -2.42
C ARG A 162 -5.62 -5.58 -3.54
N PHE A 163 -6.68 -6.03 -4.21
CA PHE A 163 -6.62 -7.09 -5.23
C PHE A 163 -7.51 -6.79 -6.43
N ASN A 164 -7.37 -5.59 -7.02
CA ASN A 164 -8.17 -5.15 -8.15
C ASN A 164 -7.38 -5.18 -9.47
N LYS A 165 -7.55 -6.26 -10.24
CA LYS A 165 -6.85 -6.41 -11.54
C LYS A 165 -7.26 -5.40 -12.61
N ASN A 166 -8.38 -4.70 -12.41
CA ASN A 166 -8.89 -3.71 -13.36
C ASN A 166 -8.39 -2.30 -13.04
N LYS A 167 -7.79 -2.07 -11.86
CA LYS A 167 -7.17 -0.79 -11.51
C LYS A 167 -5.74 -0.76 -12.03
N LYS A 168 -5.33 0.41 -12.54
CA LYS A 168 -3.94 0.66 -12.94
C LYS A 168 -3.00 0.70 -11.72
N VAL A 169 -3.48 1.27 -10.62
CA VAL A 169 -2.73 1.46 -9.38
C VAL A 169 -3.43 0.67 -8.27
N VAL A 170 -2.68 -0.21 -7.61
CA VAL A 170 -3.17 -0.98 -6.46
C VAL A 170 -2.09 -0.94 -5.38
N THR A 171 -2.38 -0.28 -4.26
CA THR A 171 -1.44 -0.03 -3.15
C THR A 171 -0.66 -1.29 -2.73
N ARG A 172 -1.37 -2.41 -2.52
CA ARG A 172 -0.75 -3.68 -2.11
C ARG A 172 0.23 -4.23 -3.14
N GLU A 173 -0.10 -4.16 -4.42
CA GLU A 173 0.77 -4.66 -5.49
C GLU A 173 2.05 -3.86 -5.56
N ILE A 174 1.95 -2.53 -5.41
CA ILE A 174 3.10 -1.63 -5.40
C ILE A 174 3.99 -1.90 -4.18
N VAL A 175 3.41 -2.07 -2.99
CA VAL A 175 4.19 -2.41 -1.78
C VAL A 175 4.92 -3.74 -1.93
N ASN A 176 4.28 -4.76 -2.51
CA ASN A 176 4.96 -6.02 -2.82
C ASN A 176 6.12 -5.82 -3.80
N GLN A 177 5.95 -4.97 -4.81
CA GLN A 177 7.04 -4.63 -5.74
C GLN A 177 8.19 -3.90 -5.04
N ILE A 178 7.89 -2.91 -4.18
CA ILE A 178 8.89 -2.20 -3.37
C ILE A 178 9.63 -3.19 -2.48
N LYS A 179 8.95 -4.14 -1.83
CA LYS A 179 9.57 -5.18 -1.01
C LYS A 179 10.57 -6.05 -1.79
N HIS A 180 10.23 -6.44 -3.02
CA HIS A 180 11.07 -7.34 -3.83
C HIS A 180 12.15 -6.64 -4.64
N LYS A 181 11.92 -5.39 -5.05
CA LYS A 181 12.83 -4.63 -5.95
C LYS A 181 13.51 -3.44 -5.28
N ASN A 182 13.15 -3.16 -4.02
CA ASN A 182 13.59 -2.02 -3.22
C ASN A 182 13.49 -0.66 -3.94
N SER A 183 12.54 -0.52 -4.88
CA SER A 183 12.41 0.69 -5.70
C SER A 183 10.97 0.95 -6.13
N LEU A 184 10.57 2.22 -6.04
CA LEU A 184 9.37 2.76 -6.68
C LEU A 184 9.80 3.47 -7.96
N LYS A 185 9.25 3.05 -9.11
CA LYS A 185 9.53 3.64 -10.43
C LYS A 185 8.48 4.70 -10.74
N ILE A 186 8.95 5.93 -10.95
CA ILE A 186 8.10 7.10 -11.21
C ILE A 186 8.41 7.65 -12.61
N ALA A 187 7.37 7.89 -13.41
CA ALA A 187 7.50 8.35 -14.79
C ALA A 187 8.29 9.66 -14.88
N GLU A 188 7.99 10.62 -14.02
CA GLU A 188 8.59 11.96 -13.94
C GLU A 188 10.08 11.94 -13.54
N MET A 189 10.58 10.79 -13.07
CA MET A 189 11.99 10.60 -12.73
C MET A 189 12.76 9.81 -13.79
N ILE A 190 12.08 9.32 -14.84
CA ILE A 190 12.73 8.66 -15.97
C ILE A 190 13.16 9.76 -16.96
N PRO A 191 14.45 9.88 -17.29
CA PRO A 191 14.91 10.87 -18.27
C PRO A 191 14.18 10.69 -19.60
N ALA A 192 13.66 11.79 -20.15
CA ALA A 192 13.15 11.79 -21.51
C ALA A 192 14.31 11.54 -22.48
N TYR A 193 14.14 10.54 -23.36
CA TYR A 193 15.05 10.35 -24.48
C TYR A 193 14.77 11.43 -25.52
N ASN A 194 15.70 12.37 -25.70
CA ASN A 194 15.63 13.37 -26.75
C ASN A 194 16.56 12.98 -27.88
N VAL A 195 16.00 12.30 -28.89
CA VAL A 195 16.71 12.00 -30.13
C VAL A 195 16.19 12.94 -31.21
N ASN A 196 17.09 13.74 -31.78
CA ASN A 196 16.81 14.51 -32.98
C ASN A 196 17.25 13.69 -34.19
N PHE A 197 16.44 13.69 -35.24
CA PHE A 197 16.73 12.96 -36.46
C PHE A 197 16.20 13.73 -37.67
N GLU A 198 16.86 13.53 -38.80
CA GLU A 198 16.51 14.14 -40.07
C GLU A 198 15.79 13.11 -40.95
N ILE A 199 14.57 13.44 -41.39
CA ILE A 199 13.80 12.63 -42.33
C ILE A 199 13.56 13.48 -43.57
N ASN A 200 14.10 13.07 -44.72
CA ASN A 200 13.94 13.76 -46.00
C ASN A 200 14.31 15.26 -45.95
N GLY A 201 15.38 15.64 -45.25
CA GLY A 201 15.78 17.04 -45.11
C GLY A 201 15.07 17.82 -43.99
N VAL A 202 14.15 17.19 -43.26
CA VAL A 202 13.38 17.82 -42.18
C VAL A 202 13.87 17.32 -40.83
N ASN A 203 14.35 18.24 -39.99
CA ASN A 203 14.68 17.96 -38.59
C ASN A 203 13.42 17.75 -37.76
N THR A 204 13.32 16.57 -37.15
CA THR A 204 12.24 16.19 -36.24
C THR A 204 12.80 15.54 -34.98
N ASN A 205 11.93 15.26 -34.02
CA ASN A 205 12.28 14.63 -32.75
C ASN A 205 11.17 13.66 -32.31
N LEU A 206 11.42 12.92 -31.23
CA LEU A 206 10.48 11.92 -30.71
C LEU A 206 9.14 12.52 -30.26
N GLU A 207 9.13 13.74 -29.72
CA GLU A 207 7.89 14.42 -29.29
C GLU A 207 6.96 14.72 -30.47
N LYS A 208 7.48 15.32 -31.55
CA LYS A 208 6.70 15.62 -32.77
C LYS A 208 6.14 14.38 -33.45
N LEU A 209 6.87 13.27 -33.40
CA LEU A 209 6.35 11.99 -33.90
C LEU A 209 5.16 11.52 -33.06
N LYS A 210 5.25 11.60 -31.72
CA LYS A 210 4.16 11.20 -30.82
C LYS A 210 2.90 12.02 -31.03
N GLU A 211 3.00 13.34 -31.22
CA GLU A 211 1.85 14.21 -31.56
C GLU A 211 1.12 13.76 -32.82
N SER A 212 1.85 13.14 -33.76
CA SER A 212 1.31 12.60 -35.02
C SER A 212 0.94 11.11 -34.94
N ASN A 213 0.96 10.51 -33.74
CA ASN A 213 0.78 9.06 -33.53
C ASN A 213 1.75 8.18 -34.34
N LEU A 214 2.98 8.67 -34.54
CA LEU A 214 4.09 7.96 -35.17
C LEU A 214 5.14 7.57 -34.12
N TYR A 215 5.92 6.53 -34.40
CA TYR A 215 7.02 6.08 -33.55
C TYR A 215 8.21 5.68 -34.41
N LEU A 216 9.41 5.80 -33.83
CA LEU A 216 10.67 5.46 -34.48
C LEU A 216 11.07 4.02 -34.11
N GLU A 217 11.34 3.22 -35.13
CA GLU A 217 11.99 1.91 -35.01
C GLU A 217 13.26 1.92 -35.86
N ILE A 218 14.40 1.57 -35.27
CA ILE A 218 15.68 1.43 -35.98
C ILE A 218 16.11 -0.02 -35.88
N LYS A 219 16.36 -0.62 -37.05
CA LYS A 219 16.86 -1.99 -37.19
C LYS A 219 18.26 -1.96 -37.74
N ARG A 220 19.19 -2.65 -37.07
CA ARG A 220 20.59 -2.70 -37.51
C ARG A 220 21.20 -4.06 -37.24
N GLU A 221 21.84 -4.62 -38.26
CA GLU A 221 22.68 -5.81 -38.11
C GLU A 221 23.95 -5.49 -37.31
N PHE A 222 24.39 -6.44 -36.49
CA PHE A 222 25.66 -6.35 -35.78
C PHE A 222 26.55 -7.56 -36.10
N TYR A 223 27.85 -7.34 -36.04
CA TYR A 223 28.85 -8.26 -36.55
C TYR A 223 29.93 -8.51 -35.51
N GLU A 224 30.49 -9.71 -35.53
CA GLU A 224 31.71 -10.02 -34.80
C GLU A 224 32.87 -9.18 -35.36
N GLU A 225 33.68 -8.59 -34.47
CA GLU A 225 34.67 -7.60 -34.86
C GLU A 225 35.77 -8.17 -35.76
N ASP A 226 36.25 -9.39 -35.47
CA ASP A 226 37.36 -10.02 -36.18
C ASP A 226 36.93 -10.67 -37.49
N THR A 227 35.87 -11.49 -37.45
CA THR A 227 35.44 -12.31 -38.59
C THR A 227 34.49 -11.57 -39.53
N LYS A 228 33.94 -10.43 -39.08
CA LYS A 228 32.82 -9.71 -39.74
C LYS A 228 31.59 -10.58 -39.95
N GLN A 229 31.47 -11.69 -39.22
CA GLN A 229 30.30 -12.54 -39.27
C GLN A 229 29.10 -11.80 -38.68
N ASN A 230 27.97 -11.81 -39.38
CA ASN A 230 26.71 -11.30 -38.85
C ASN A 230 26.26 -12.18 -37.68
N LEU A 231 26.07 -11.56 -36.52
CA LEU A 231 25.64 -12.22 -35.27
C LEU A 231 24.14 -12.10 -35.02
N GLY A 232 23.48 -11.14 -35.68
CA GLY A 232 22.05 -10.90 -35.56
C GLY A 232 21.65 -9.46 -35.82
N GLU A 233 20.54 -9.05 -35.23
CA GLU A 233 19.91 -7.74 -35.37
C GLU A 233 19.66 -7.10 -34.00
N ILE A 234 19.95 -5.80 -33.90
CA ILE A 234 19.53 -4.92 -32.80
C ILE A 234 18.33 -4.11 -33.30
N ILE A 235 17.26 -4.10 -32.51
CA ILE A 235 16.04 -3.34 -32.79
C ILE A 235 15.87 -2.30 -31.68
N LEU A 236 15.95 -1.02 -32.05
CA LEU A 236 15.69 0.11 -31.16
C LEU A 236 14.26 0.61 -31.41
N ASN A 237 13.40 0.54 -30.40
CA ASN A 237 12.02 1.02 -30.44
C ASN A 237 11.83 2.22 -29.51
N PHE A 238 11.20 3.29 -30.00
CA PHE A 238 11.00 4.55 -29.25
C PHE A 238 9.54 4.88 -28.93
N LYS A 239 8.63 3.91 -29.03
CA LYS A 239 7.18 4.13 -28.81
C LYS A 239 6.87 4.62 -27.39
N ASP A 240 7.37 3.90 -26.38
CA ASP A 240 7.10 4.13 -24.95
C ASP A 240 8.39 4.46 -24.16
N GLY A 241 9.38 5.04 -24.85
CA GLY A 241 10.77 5.17 -24.37
C GLY A 241 11.71 4.28 -25.17
N LEU A 242 13.01 4.29 -24.85
CA LEU A 242 14.00 3.45 -25.54
C LEU A 242 13.90 1.99 -25.09
N ALA A 243 13.44 1.13 -25.99
CA ALA A 243 13.48 -0.32 -25.89
C ALA A 243 14.53 -0.89 -26.85
N ILE A 244 15.39 -1.78 -26.37
CA ILE A 244 16.44 -2.43 -27.17
C ILE A 244 16.21 -3.94 -27.16
N ASP A 245 15.69 -4.47 -28.27
CA ASP A 245 15.61 -5.91 -28.50
C ASP A 245 16.85 -6.39 -29.27
N ILE A 246 17.29 -7.62 -29.00
CA ILE A 246 18.39 -8.26 -29.74
C ILE A 246 17.91 -9.63 -30.19
N ASN A 247 17.92 -9.85 -31.51
CA ASN A 247 17.66 -11.16 -32.12
C ASN A 247 18.98 -11.74 -32.61
N TYR A 248 19.43 -12.84 -32.01
CA TYR A 248 20.63 -13.55 -32.44
C TYR A 248 20.32 -14.56 -33.53
N ASN A 249 21.25 -14.75 -34.46
CA ASN A 249 21.11 -15.77 -35.53
C ASN A 249 21.07 -17.21 -34.98
N SER A 250 21.50 -17.43 -33.74
CA SER A 250 21.35 -18.71 -33.02
C SER A 250 19.89 -19.05 -32.67
N GLY A 251 18.97 -18.08 -32.77
CA GLY A 251 17.59 -18.18 -32.33
C GLY A 251 17.34 -17.62 -30.93
N GLU A 252 18.38 -17.25 -30.18
CA GLU A 252 18.25 -16.55 -28.91
C GLU A 252 17.68 -15.14 -29.10
N LYS A 253 16.87 -14.69 -28.15
CA LYS A 253 16.25 -13.35 -28.18
C LYS A 253 16.37 -12.70 -26.81
N PHE A 254 16.95 -11.51 -26.78
CA PHE A 254 16.81 -10.59 -25.67
C PHE A 254 15.66 -9.63 -25.97
N ARG A 255 14.66 -9.58 -25.09
CA ARG A 255 13.49 -8.70 -25.27
C ARG A 255 13.52 -7.60 -24.23
N ALA A 256 13.45 -6.36 -24.67
CA ALA A 256 13.51 -5.20 -23.82
C ALA A 256 12.40 -5.18 -22.77
N GLN A 257 11.20 -5.64 -23.15
CA GLN A 257 10.05 -5.79 -22.26
C GLN A 257 10.34 -6.66 -21.01
N ASP A 258 11.32 -7.58 -21.09
CA ASP A 258 11.66 -8.45 -19.97
C ASP A 258 12.33 -7.64 -18.82
N TYR A 259 12.98 -6.51 -19.13
CA TYR A 259 13.55 -5.58 -18.13
C TYR A 259 12.79 -4.24 -18.03
N LEU A 260 12.19 -3.77 -19.11
CA LEU A 260 11.27 -2.63 -19.20
C LEU A 260 9.84 -3.08 -18.89
N LYS A 261 9.56 -3.26 -17.60
CA LYS A 261 8.18 -3.47 -17.14
C LYS A 261 7.46 -2.10 -17.09
N SER A 262 7.07 -1.58 -18.24
CA SER A 262 6.35 -0.30 -18.39
C SER A 262 5.04 -0.27 -17.60
N GLU A 263 4.42 -1.43 -17.41
CA GLU A 263 3.25 -1.66 -16.54
C GLU A 263 3.50 -1.28 -15.06
N LEU A 264 4.77 -1.08 -14.67
CA LEU A 264 5.19 -0.80 -13.29
C LEU A 264 5.78 0.60 -13.14
N VAL A 265 5.47 1.50 -14.08
CA VAL A 265 5.83 2.90 -14.03
C VAL A 265 4.55 3.70 -13.77
N TYR A 266 4.55 4.44 -12.66
CA TYR A 266 3.42 5.25 -12.22
C TYR A 266 3.76 6.72 -12.30
N THR A 267 2.77 7.58 -12.53
CA THR A 267 2.95 9.02 -12.28
C THR A 267 2.75 9.34 -10.80
N PHE A 268 3.27 10.47 -10.33
CA PHE A 268 3.01 10.89 -8.96
C PHE A 268 1.52 11.15 -8.70
N ASP A 269 0.84 11.76 -9.66
CA ASP A 269 -0.57 12.13 -9.51
C ASP A 269 -1.46 10.86 -9.46
N GLU A 270 -1.17 9.84 -10.27
CA GLU A 270 -1.85 8.54 -10.18
C GLU A 270 -1.67 7.84 -8.82
N LEU A 271 -0.47 7.93 -8.23
CA LEU A 271 -0.21 7.36 -6.91
C LEU A 271 -0.90 8.17 -5.83
N TYR A 272 -0.86 9.50 -5.93
CA TYR A 272 -1.49 10.39 -4.96
C TYR A 272 -3.01 10.15 -4.91
N ASP A 273 -3.67 10.13 -6.07
CA ASP A 273 -5.12 9.94 -6.16
C ASP A 273 -5.54 8.56 -5.60
N GLU A 274 -4.83 7.49 -5.93
CA GLU A 274 -5.10 6.15 -5.36
C GLU A 274 -4.93 6.14 -3.84
N LEU A 275 -3.93 6.84 -3.29
CA LEU A 275 -3.70 6.89 -1.85
C LEU A 275 -4.74 7.73 -1.12
N VAL A 276 -5.26 8.80 -1.76
CA VAL A 276 -6.39 9.58 -1.24
C VAL A 276 -7.63 8.70 -1.17
N ASP A 277 -7.96 8.00 -2.25
CA ASP A 277 -9.12 7.11 -2.28
C ASP A 277 -8.99 5.98 -1.25
N TYR A 278 -7.78 5.40 -1.13
CA TYR A 278 -7.47 4.38 -0.13
C TYR A 278 -7.64 4.92 1.29
N LYS A 279 -7.12 6.12 1.58
CA LYS A 279 -7.22 6.78 2.89
C LYS A 279 -8.68 6.97 3.29
N ASP A 280 -9.48 7.55 2.40
CA ASP A 280 -10.87 7.86 2.73
C ASP A 280 -11.69 6.58 2.92
N ALA A 281 -11.43 5.54 2.11
CA ALA A 281 -12.09 4.25 2.24
C ALA A 281 -11.66 3.45 3.48
N ILE A 282 -10.41 3.54 3.92
CA ILE A 282 -9.95 2.82 5.13
C ILE A 282 -10.44 3.52 6.40
N ILE A 283 -10.62 4.85 6.36
CA ILE A 283 -11.30 5.61 7.42
C ILE A 283 -12.76 5.15 7.54
N ASP A 284 -13.48 5.01 6.44
CA ASP A 284 -14.86 4.50 6.47
C ASP A 284 -14.91 3.09 7.06
N LEU A 285 -14.03 2.20 6.60
CA LEU A 285 -13.96 0.84 7.13
C LEU A 285 -13.61 0.81 8.62
N TYR A 286 -12.80 1.75 9.11
CA TYR A 286 -12.52 1.92 10.53
C TYR A 286 -13.77 2.33 11.31
N TYR A 287 -14.54 3.31 10.84
CA TYR A 287 -15.77 3.72 11.52
C TYR A 287 -16.79 2.57 11.62
N GLU A 288 -16.93 1.80 10.55
CA GLU A 288 -17.81 0.61 10.54
C GLU A 288 -17.39 -0.43 11.59
N LEU A 289 -16.09 -0.60 11.80
CA LEU A 289 -15.57 -1.47 12.85
C LEU A 289 -15.68 -0.86 14.24
N TYR A 290 -15.47 0.45 14.36
CA TYR A 290 -15.60 1.19 15.59
C TYR A 290 -17.02 1.09 16.13
N ASP A 291 -18.03 1.30 15.28
CA ASP A 291 -19.45 1.22 15.65
C ASP A 291 -19.84 -0.17 16.17
N LEU A 292 -19.18 -1.24 15.73
CA LEU A 292 -19.38 -2.60 16.27
C LEU A 292 -18.83 -2.78 17.69
N ILE A 293 -17.79 -2.03 18.05
CA ILE A 293 -17.00 -2.25 19.27
C ILE A 293 -17.35 -1.21 20.33
N GLU A 294 -17.58 0.05 19.95
CA GLU A 294 -17.88 1.18 20.83
C GLU A 294 -18.96 0.88 21.88
N PRO A 295 -20.09 0.22 21.56
CA PRO A 295 -21.13 -0.05 22.55
C PRO A 295 -20.66 -0.89 23.74
N ASN A 296 -19.54 -1.60 23.58
CA ASN A 296 -18.94 -2.45 24.61
C ASN A 296 -17.66 -1.82 25.21
N LEU A 297 -17.29 -0.60 24.82
CA LEU A 297 -16.15 0.12 25.42
C LEU A 297 -16.58 0.79 26.73
N VAL A 298 -16.61 0.02 27.80
CA VAL A 298 -16.96 0.51 29.15
C VAL A 298 -15.73 1.09 29.84
N LEU A 299 -15.84 2.28 30.43
CA LEU A 299 -14.76 2.85 31.23
C LEU A 299 -14.51 2.03 32.50
N ASN A 300 -13.24 1.86 32.83
CA ASN A 300 -12.81 1.23 34.07
C ASN A 300 -13.23 2.13 35.25
N PRO A 301 -13.98 1.60 36.23
CA PRO A 301 -14.49 2.39 37.37
C PRO A 301 -13.39 2.98 38.26
N ALA A 302 -12.14 2.53 38.13
CA ALA A 302 -11.00 3.15 38.80
C ALA A 302 -10.68 4.56 38.27
N PHE A 303 -11.14 4.91 37.06
CA PHE A 303 -10.93 6.21 36.43
C PHE A 303 -12.20 7.04 36.52
N ASN A 304 -12.32 7.84 37.58
CA ASN A 304 -13.41 8.81 37.72
C ASN A 304 -13.22 9.99 36.75
N GLY A 305 -13.84 9.89 35.57
CA GLY A 305 -14.47 11.02 34.87
C GLY A 305 -13.64 12.19 34.35
N THR A 306 -12.31 12.25 34.52
CA THR A 306 -11.49 13.28 33.85
C THR A 306 -10.27 12.65 33.22
N VAL A 307 -10.46 12.18 31.99
CA VAL A 307 -9.37 12.08 31.02
C VAL A 307 -8.95 13.50 30.73
N ASN A 308 -7.91 13.98 31.41
CA ASN A 308 -7.25 15.22 31.00
C ASN A 308 -6.69 14.95 29.61
N LYS A 309 -7.40 15.35 28.55
CA LYS A 309 -6.79 15.47 27.21
C LYS A 309 -5.55 16.31 27.43
N GLY A 310 -4.36 15.71 27.30
CA GLY A 310 -3.11 16.42 27.44
C GLY A 310 -3.18 17.67 26.55
N ALA A 311 -2.79 18.83 27.09
CA ALA A 311 -2.90 20.09 26.35
C ALA A 311 -2.33 19.90 24.94
N SER A 312 -3.17 20.06 23.90
CA SER A 312 -2.74 19.85 22.53
C SER A 312 -1.68 20.90 22.21
N LYS A 313 -0.41 20.50 22.20
CA LYS A 313 0.65 21.36 21.69
C LYS A 313 0.59 21.29 20.18
N SER A 314 0.17 22.38 19.54
CA SER A 314 0.28 22.52 18.09
C SER A 314 1.77 22.58 17.73
N ILE A 315 2.26 21.60 16.99
CA ILE A 315 3.61 21.61 16.41
C ILE A 315 3.47 22.05 14.96
N ASN A 316 4.22 23.08 14.56
CA ASN A 316 4.32 23.46 13.16
C ASN A 316 5.28 22.48 12.44
N LEU A 317 4.71 21.55 11.68
CA LEU A 317 5.46 20.54 10.95
C LEU A 317 6.11 21.08 9.66
N ASP A 318 5.61 22.19 9.12
CA ASP A 318 6.16 22.81 7.90
C ASP A 318 7.63 23.18 8.09
N LYS A 319 8.04 23.50 9.31
CA LYS A 319 9.45 23.76 9.65
C LYS A 319 10.40 22.58 9.32
N TYR A 320 9.89 21.35 9.30
CA TYR A 320 10.68 20.14 9.09
C TYR A 320 10.56 19.58 7.67
N PHE A 321 9.45 19.87 6.99
CA PHE A 321 9.08 19.21 5.74
C PHE A 321 8.91 20.16 4.56
N LYS A 322 8.81 21.47 4.79
CA LYS A 322 8.82 22.49 3.73
C LYS A 322 10.14 23.25 3.79
N ALA A 323 10.77 23.42 2.62
CA ALA A 323 12.03 24.15 2.47
C ALA A 323 11.82 25.67 2.51
#